data_AF-A0A2V8FFK4-F1
#
_entry.id   AF-A0A2V8FFK4-F1
#
_cell.length_a   1.000
_cell.length_b   1.000
_cell.length_c   1.000
_cell.angle_alpha   90.00
_cell.angle_beta   90.00
_cell.angle_gamma   90.00
#
_symmetry.space_group_name_H-M   'P 1'
#
loop_
_entity.id
_entity.type
_entity.pdbx_description
1 polymer ?
#
loop_
_entity_poly.entity_id
_entity_poly.type
_entity_poly.pdbx_seq_one_letter_code
_entity_poly.pdbx_strand_id
1 'polypeptide(L)'
;MTPADEYDVFGDGSVSIKPAPGHTPGQQVLIVRLPKTGAVMLAGDLYHFREERAGQYVPRGEADREESRASRTVIEDYIKERGIALWIEHDTRLYETLKQSPNFIE
;
A
#
# COMPACT_ATOMS: atom_id res chain seq x y z
N MET A 1 -8.87 2.96 17.42
CA MET A 1 -7.60 3.64 17.74
C MET A 1 -6.65 3.30 16.61
N THR A 2 -6.23 4.29 15.83
CA THR A 2 -5.19 4.14 14.81
C THR A 2 -3.89 3.75 15.51
N PRO A 3 -3.12 2.76 15.01
CA PRO A 3 -1.78 2.46 15.54
C PRO A 3 -0.91 3.72 15.64
N ALA A 4 0.03 3.75 16.59
CA ALA A 4 0.86 4.94 16.88
C ALA A 4 1.68 5.44 15.67
N ASP A 5 1.89 4.55 14.70
CA ASP A 5 2.63 4.73 13.46
C ASP A 5 1.69 4.82 12.24
N GLU A 6 0.44 5.24 12.43
CA GLU A 6 -0.49 5.65 11.38
C GLU A 6 -0.99 7.08 11.59
N TYR A 7 -0.99 7.87 10.52
CA TYR A 7 -1.58 9.20 10.51
C TYR A 7 -2.99 9.13 9.92
N ASP A 8 -4.01 9.39 10.74
CA ASP A 8 -5.39 9.52 10.30
C ASP A 8 -5.61 10.92 9.71
N VAL A 9 -5.89 10.98 8.41
CA VAL A 9 -5.93 12.23 7.64
C VAL A 9 -7.14 13.09 8.03
N PHE A 10 -8.29 12.45 8.28
CA PHE A 10 -9.55 13.14 8.58
C PHE A 10 -9.99 13.00 10.04
N GLY A 11 -9.35 12.11 10.81
CA GLY A 11 -9.71 11.85 12.22
C GLY A 11 -10.92 10.94 12.39
N ASP A 12 -11.46 10.40 11.29
CA ASP A 12 -12.60 9.48 11.26
C ASP A 12 -12.21 8.05 10.82
N GLY A 13 -10.93 7.82 10.57
CA GLY A 13 -10.37 6.54 10.11
C GLY A 13 -10.68 6.18 8.66
N SER A 14 -11.33 7.06 7.88
CA SER A 14 -11.67 6.80 6.48
C SER A 14 -10.42 6.80 5.58
N VAL A 15 -9.44 7.63 5.89
CA VAL A 15 -8.16 7.70 5.18
C VAL A 15 -7.03 7.79 6.17
N SER A 16 -6.06 6.88 6.05
CA SER A 16 -4.88 6.85 6.90
C SER A 16 -3.62 6.60 6.09
N ILE A 17 -2.50 7.15 6.56
CA ILE A 17 -1.18 7.00 5.96
C ILE A 17 -0.32 6.18 6.91
N LYS A 18 0.39 5.18 6.38
CA LYS A 18 1.35 4.39 7.13
C LYS A 18 2.75 4.51 6.53
N PRO A 19 3.81 4.78 7.33
CA PRO A 19 5.18 4.74 6.85
C PRO A 19 5.55 3.36 6.31
N ALA A 20 6.25 3.34 5.18
CA ALA A 20 6.81 2.15 4.58
C ALA A 20 8.16 2.48 3.90
N PRO A 21 9.15 3.00 4.65
CA PRO A 21 10.40 3.50 4.10
C PRO A 21 11.24 2.38 3.44
N GLY A 22 12.20 2.80 2.61
CA GLY A 22 13.15 1.91 1.94
C GLY A 22 13.27 2.21 0.45
N HIS A 23 12.15 2.25 -0.27
CA HIS A 23 12.14 2.70 -1.68
C HIS A 23 12.69 4.12 -1.78
N THR A 24 12.11 5.00 -0.98
CA THR A 24 12.70 6.27 -0.57
C THR A 24 12.66 6.36 0.96
N PRO A 25 13.46 7.25 1.59
CA PRO A 25 13.39 7.46 3.04
C PRO A 25 12.01 7.93 3.52
N GLY A 26 11.20 8.52 2.63
CA GLY A 26 9.86 9.04 2.92
C GLY A 26 8.72 8.21 2.34
N GLN A 27 8.97 6.99 1.86
CA GLN A 27 7.94 6.13 1.26
C GLN A 27 6.82 5.82 2.26
N GLN A 28 5.58 5.89 1.78
CA GLN A 28 4.36 5.69 2.56
C GLN A 28 3.33 4.91 1.76
N VAL A 29 2.44 4.21 2.44
CA VAL A 29 1.24 3.60 1.87
C VAL A 29 -0.01 4.34 2.36
N LEU A 30 -1.04 4.40 1.51
CA LEU A 30 -2.32 5.02 1.85
C LEU A 30 -3.38 3.94 2.03
N ILE A 31 -4.10 3.97 3.14
CA ILE A 31 -5.25 3.11 3.39
C ILE A 31 -6.51 3.94 3.26
N VAL A 32 -7.39 3.55 2.35
CA VAL A 32 -8.69 4.18 2.11
C VAL A 32 -9.79 3.17 2.46
N ARG A 33 -10.70 3.56 3.35
CA ARG A 33 -11.84 2.74 3.78
C ARG A 33 -13.10 3.31 3.16
N LEU A 34 -13.66 2.56 2.23
CA LEU A 34 -14.85 2.95 1.50
C LEU A 34 -16.06 2.14 1.98
N PRO A 35 -17.25 2.76 2.12
CA PRO A 35 -18.45 2.10 2.62
C PRO A 35 -18.84 0.79 1.93
N LYS A 36 -18.69 0.65 0.60
CA LYS A 36 -19.11 -0.56 -0.13
C LYS A 36 -17.96 -1.47 -0.55
N THR A 37 -16.82 -0.89 -0.93
CA THR A 37 -15.63 -1.61 -1.40
C THR A 37 -14.81 -2.15 -0.24
N GLY A 38 -14.96 -1.56 0.96
CA GLY A 38 -14.15 -1.87 2.11
C GLY A 38 -12.79 -1.16 2.06
N ALA A 39 -11.79 -1.75 2.72
CA ALA A 39 -10.47 -1.17 2.81
C ALA A 39 -9.60 -1.54 1.60
N VAL A 40 -8.99 -0.53 0.99
CA VAL A 40 -7.98 -0.64 -0.06
C VAL A 40 -6.72 0.05 0.42
N MET A 41 -5.57 -0.58 0.19
CA MET A 41 -4.25 0.01 0.40
C MET A 41 -3.60 0.31 -0.95
N LEU A 42 -3.22 1.57 -1.15
CA LEU A 42 -2.39 2.03 -2.26
C LEU A 42 -0.92 1.89 -1.84
N ALA A 43 -0.15 1.07 -2.56
CA ALA A 43 1.21 0.72 -2.20
C ALA A 43 2.23 1.84 -2.50
N GLY A 44 1.89 2.77 -3.40
CA GLY A 44 2.88 3.55 -4.13
C GLY A 44 3.95 2.64 -4.70
N ASP A 45 5.21 3.03 -4.55
CA ASP A 45 6.35 2.24 -5.01
C ASP A 45 6.90 1.24 -3.97
N LEU A 46 6.13 0.88 -2.94
CA LEU A 46 6.53 -0.20 -2.02
C LEU A 46 6.78 -1.51 -2.78
N TYR A 47 5.98 -1.73 -3.84
CA TYR A 47 6.24 -2.68 -4.91
C TYR A 47 6.03 -1.96 -6.24
N HIS A 48 6.93 -2.12 -7.20
CA HIS A 48 6.63 -1.63 -8.55
C HIS A 48 5.71 -2.62 -9.26
N PHE A 49 6.00 -3.91 -9.18
CA PHE A 49 5.24 -4.94 -9.89
C PHE A 49 4.81 -6.08 -8.96
N ARG A 50 3.71 -6.76 -9.31
CA ARG A 50 3.21 -7.93 -8.57
C ARG A 50 4.26 -9.04 -8.45
N GLU A 51 5.15 -9.16 -9.43
CA GLU A 51 6.23 -10.14 -9.46
C GLU A 51 7.25 -9.89 -8.35
N GLU A 52 7.49 -8.63 -7.95
CA GLU A 52 8.34 -8.30 -6.81
C GLU A 52 7.75 -8.81 -5.50
N ARG A 53 6.43 -8.64 -5.35
CA ARG A 53 5.69 -9.13 -4.19
C ARG A 53 5.65 -10.66 -4.16
N ALA A 54 5.31 -11.30 -5.27
CA ALA A 54 5.23 -12.76 -5.36
C ALA A 54 6.60 -13.43 -5.15
N GLY A 55 7.66 -12.87 -5.72
CA GLY A 55 9.01 -13.40 -5.65
C GLY A 55 9.86 -12.86 -4.50
N GLN A 56 9.34 -11.94 -3.70
CA GLN A 56 10.06 -11.25 -2.62
C GLN A 56 11.36 -10.56 -3.12
N TYR A 57 11.33 -10.08 -4.36
CA TYR A 57 12.46 -9.40 -5.00
C TYR A 57 12.46 -7.92 -4.62
N VAL A 58 13.61 -7.45 -4.14
CA VAL A 58 13.81 -6.03 -3.82
C VAL A 58 14.68 -5.39 -4.91
N PRO A 59 14.17 -4.37 -5.62
CA PRO A 59 14.90 -3.68 -6.67
C PRO A 59 16.28 -3.17 -6.21
N ARG A 60 17.18 -2.96 -7.17
CA ARG A 60 18.49 -2.36 -6.88
C ARG A 60 18.41 -0.85 -6.64
N GLY A 61 17.34 -0.21 -7.10
CA GLY A 61 17.15 1.25 -7.03
C GLY A 61 16.54 1.76 -5.73
N GLU A 62 16.22 0.89 -4.77
CA GLU A 62 15.76 1.30 -3.44
C GLU A 62 16.83 2.12 -2.72
N ALA A 63 16.43 3.14 -1.96
CA ALA A 63 17.34 3.90 -1.12
C ALA A 63 17.98 3.04 -0.01
N ASP A 64 17.20 2.14 0.59
CA ASP A 64 17.69 1.10 1.51
C ASP A 64 16.90 -0.21 1.31
N ARG A 65 17.60 -1.26 0.86
CA ARG A 65 16.97 -2.54 0.51
C ARG A 65 16.53 -3.35 1.72
N GLU A 66 17.22 -3.23 2.85
CA GLU A 66 16.85 -3.96 4.07
C GLU A 66 15.67 -3.26 4.75
N GLU A 67 15.63 -1.93 4.72
CA GLU A 67 14.47 -1.17 5.16
C GLU A 67 13.25 -1.48 4.29
N SER A 68 13.40 -1.57 2.96
CA SER A 68 12.30 -2.00 2.08
C SER A 68 11.79 -3.39 2.43
N ARG A 69 12.67 -4.34 2.78
CA ARG A 69 12.23 -5.68 3.23
C ARG A 69 11.43 -5.59 4.52
N ALA A 70 11.93 -4.84 5.50
CA ALA A 70 11.27 -4.66 6.79
C ALA A 70 9.88 -4.01 6.62
N SER A 71 9.79 -2.93 5.84
CA SER A 71 8.53 -2.27 5.50
C SER A 71 7.55 -3.22 4.81
N ARG A 72 8.02 -4.00 3.83
CA ARG A 72 7.19 -5.02 3.15
C ARG A 72 6.66 -6.06 4.14
N THR A 73 7.48 -6.57 5.06
CA THR A 73 7.01 -7.51 6.10
C THR A 73 5.93 -6.89 6.97
N VAL A 74 6.15 -5.67 7.49
CA VAL A 74 5.17 -4.95 8.31
C VAL A 74 3.86 -4.73 7.56
N ILE A 75 3.92 -4.34 6.29
CA ILE A 75 2.73 -4.11 5.47
C ILE A 75 2.00 -5.42 5.13
N GLU A 76 2.71 -6.50 4.81
CA GLU A 76 2.09 -7.80 4.53
C GLU A 76 1.35 -8.36 5.74
N ASP A 77 1.94 -8.25 6.94
CA ASP A 77 1.28 -8.65 8.18
C ASP A 77 0.03 -7.77 8.43
N TYR A 78 0.16 -6.46 8.24
CA TYR A 78 -0.94 -5.51 8.41
C TYR A 78 -2.15 -5.82 7.51
N ILE A 79 -1.91 -6.04 6.20
CA ILE A 79 -2.99 -6.33 5.25
C ILE A 79 -3.61 -7.70 5.51
N LYS A 80 -2.82 -8.70 5.92
CA LYS A 80 -3.30 -10.05 6.23
C LYS A 80 -4.19 -10.05 7.47
N GLU A 81 -3.78 -9.37 8.53
CA GLU A 81 -4.56 -9.24 9.77
C GLU A 81 -5.90 -8.54 9.55
N ARG A 82 -5.95 -7.56 8.63
CA ARG A 82 -7.10 -6.68 8.43
C ARG A 82 -7.92 -6.99 7.18
N GLY A 83 -7.50 -7.97 6.37
CA GLY A 83 -8.17 -8.35 5.13
C GLY A 83 -8.25 -7.19 4.11
N ILE A 84 -7.15 -6.44 3.95
CA ILE A 84 -7.11 -5.25 3.09
C ILE A 84 -6.64 -5.65 1.68
N ALA A 85 -7.35 -5.17 0.65
CA ALA A 85 -6.90 -5.34 -0.72
C ALA A 85 -5.71 -4.40 -1.01
N LEU A 86 -4.58 -4.94 -1.47
CA LEU A 86 -3.42 -4.16 -1.88
C LEU A 86 -3.48 -3.85 -3.37
N TRP A 87 -3.34 -2.58 -3.73
CA TRP A 87 -3.18 -2.13 -5.10
C TRP A 87 -1.72 -1.77 -5.35
N ILE A 88 -1.17 -2.30 -6.44
CA ILE A 88 0.19 -2.03 -6.90
C ILE A 88 0.08 -1.14 -8.14
N GLU A 89 0.64 0.06 -8.07
CA GLU A 89 0.32 1.16 -8.98
C GLU A 89 0.92 0.97 -10.38
N HIS A 90 2.09 0.35 -10.49
CA HIS A 90 2.72 0.03 -11.78
C HIS A 90 2.28 -1.34 -12.34
N ASP A 91 1.25 -1.96 -11.78
CA ASP A 91 0.72 -3.23 -12.26
C ASP A 91 -0.39 -3.04 -13.31
N THR A 92 -0.01 -3.10 -14.59
CA THR A 92 -0.96 -2.93 -15.71
C THR A 92 -2.13 -3.90 -15.67
N ARG A 93 -1.92 -5.17 -15.24
CA ARG A 93 -3.04 -6.13 -15.23
C ARG A 93 -4.01 -5.86 -14.09
N LEU A 94 -3.58 -5.22 -12.99
CA LEU A 94 -4.50 -4.70 -11.99
C LEU A 94 -5.25 -3.51 -12.56
N TYR A 95 -4.54 -2.54 -13.13
CA TYR A 95 -5.10 -1.33 -13.72
C TYR A 95 -6.23 -1.60 -14.72
N GLU A 96 -6.10 -2.63 -15.55
CA GLU A 96 -7.12 -3.07 -16.53
C GLU A 96 -8.44 -3.56 -15.88
N THR A 97 -8.40 -3.95 -14.61
CA THR A 97 -9.59 -4.41 -13.87
C THR A 97 -10.29 -3.30 -13.06
N LEU A 98 -9.62 -2.16 -12.88
CA LEU A 98 -10.11 -1.08 -12.03
C LEU A 98 -11.11 -0.20 -12.78
N LYS A 99 -12.06 0.36 -12.02
CA LYS A 99 -12.93 1.44 -12.51
C LYS A 99 -12.09 2.71 -12.65
N GLN A 100 -11.89 3.15 -13.88
CA GLN A 100 -11.14 4.37 -14.19
C GLN A 100 -12.06 5.59 -14.25
N SER A 101 -11.48 6.76 -13.98
CA SER A 101 -12.14 8.05 -14.13
C SER A 101 -12.83 8.17 -15.50
N PRO A 102 -14.07 8.69 -15.57
CA PRO A 102 -14.83 9.35 -14.49
C PRO A 102 -15.60 8.40 -13.55
N ASN A 103 -15.46 7.07 -13.71
CA ASN A 103 -16.05 6.11 -12.77
C ASN A 103 -15.23 6.06 -11.46
N PHE A 104 -15.83 5.50 -10.41
CA PHE A 104 -15.22 5.40 -9.09
C PHE A 104 -15.63 4.12 -8.35
N ILE A 105 -14.88 3.82 -7.28
CA ILE A 105 -15.25 2.85 -6.25
C ILE A 105 -15.75 3.62 -5.01
N GLU A 106 -16.65 3.00 -4.25
CA GLU A 106 -17.37 3.56 -3.11
C GLU A 106 -17.52 2.53 -2.01
#